data_AF-A0A1G6DXD9-F1
#
_entry.id   AF-A0A1G6DXD9-F1
#
_cell.length_a   1.000
_cell.length_b   1.000
_cell.length_c   1.000
_cell.angle_alpha   90.00
_cell.angle_beta   90.00
_cell.angle_gamma   90.00
#
_symmetry.space_group_name_H-M   'P 1'
#
loop_
_entity.id
_entity.type
_entity.pdbx_description
1 polymer ?
#
loop_
_entity_poly.entity_id
_entity_poly.type
_entity_poly.pdbx_seq_one_letter_code
_entity_poly.pdbx_strand_id
1 'polypeptide(L)'
;MDSENRNNTAADNGEGGIGRCPHCGGEVLYGKYGAYCDNKCGLALGKYYGQTFTEDQIRDLLAGKQVLMSNQKGKNGKTFDVLISIEGEEEFSYEKDGQTFVGYGLTYTKEFVKKPKGQGSISSSNSTGTAADSNAADNDGFEPVGDEELPFR
;
A
#
# COMPACT_ATOMS: atom_id res chain seq x y z
N MET A 1 -3.41 49.55 -8.22
CA MET A 1 -4.55 48.69 -8.65
C MET A 1 -4.01 47.29 -8.70
N ASP A 2 -4.00 46.77 -7.50
CA ASP A 2 -3.29 45.63 -6.98
C ASP A 2 -4.16 44.40 -7.28
N SER A 3 -3.57 43.36 -7.86
CA SER A 3 -4.26 42.09 -8.08
C SER A 3 -3.27 40.95 -7.85
N GLU A 4 -2.76 40.91 -6.62
CA GLU A 4 -2.29 39.68 -6.00
C GLU A 4 -3.51 38.76 -5.82
N ASN A 5 -3.74 37.86 -6.76
CA ASN A 5 -4.65 36.75 -6.55
C ASN A 5 -3.96 35.72 -5.65
N ARG A 6 -4.09 35.95 -4.33
CA ARG A 6 -4.05 34.90 -3.31
C ARG A 6 -5.22 33.95 -3.58
N ASN A 7 -5.04 32.65 -3.31
CA ASN A 7 -6.03 31.55 -3.17
C ASN A 7 -5.51 30.34 -3.98
N ASN A 8 -5.06 29.22 -3.42
CA ASN A 8 -5.52 28.53 -2.22
C ASN A 8 -4.39 27.66 -1.65
N THR A 9 -3.92 27.98 -0.46
CA THR A 9 -3.24 27.01 0.40
C THR A 9 -4.32 26.18 1.08
N ALA A 10 -4.63 25.00 0.55
CA ALA A 10 -5.36 23.99 1.31
C ALA A 10 -4.40 23.38 2.34
N ALA A 11 -4.12 24.15 3.40
CA ALA A 11 -3.56 23.61 4.63
C ALA A 11 -4.70 22.92 5.37
N ASP A 12 -4.93 21.65 5.01
CA ASP A 12 -5.74 20.74 5.79
C ASP A 12 -4.90 20.27 7.00
N ASN A 13 -5.00 21.00 8.09
CA ASN A 13 -4.67 20.51 9.42
C ASN A 13 -5.99 20.45 10.19
N GLY A 14 -6.58 19.26 10.25
CA GLY A 14 -7.72 18.91 11.07
C GLY A 14 -7.68 17.42 11.35
N GLU A 15 -7.39 17.07 12.59
CA GLU A 15 -7.29 15.72 13.12
C GLU A 15 -8.42 14.79 12.62
N GLY A 16 -8.06 13.80 11.80
CA GLY A 16 -8.97 12.73 11.36
C GLY A 16 -8.47 11.97 10.13
N GLY A 17 -8.32 12.67 9.01
CA GLY A 17 -7.95 12.10 7.71
C GLY A 17 -6.47 12.11 7.38
N ILE A 18 -5.99 11.04 6.73
CA ILE A 18 -4.62 10.97 6.16
C ILE A 18 -4.54 11.52 4.73
N GLY A 19 -5.69 11.80 4.12
CA GLY A 19 -5.79 12.42 2.80
C GLY A 19 -7.20 12.36 2.22
N ARG A 20 -7.36 12.79 0.97
CA ARG A 20 -8.64 12.77 0.26
C ARG A 20 -8.69 11.63 -0.75
N CYS A 21 -9.85 10.98 -0.84
CA CYS A 21 -10.11 9.90 -1.76
C CYS A 21 -10.07 10.44 -3.20
N PRO A 22 -9.24 9.88 -4.10
CA PRO A 22 -9.13 10.36 -5.48
C PRO A 22 -10.40 10.12 -6.30
N HIS A 23 -11.23 9.15 -5.90
CA HIS A 23 -12.48 8.81 -6.58
C HIS A 23 -13.64 9.75 -6.22
N CYS A 24 -13.97 9.87 -4.92
CA CYS A 24 -15.14 10.62 -4.47
C CYS A 24 -14.80 11.95 -3.77
N GLY A 25 -13.53 12.26 -3.53
CA GLY A 25 -13.10 13.42 -2.75
C GLY A 25 -13.34 13.31 -1.24
N GLY A 26 -13.83 12.16 -0.75
CA GLY A 26 -14.09 11.89 0.66
C GLY A 26 -12.84 11.82 1.53
N GLU A 27 -13.03 11.79 2.85
CA GLU A 27 -11.92 11.61 3.79
C GLU A 27 -11.40 10.17 3.78
N VAL A 28 -10.08 10.01 3.77
CA VAL A 28 -9.40 8.71 3.89
C VAL A 28 -8.85 8.59 5.30
N LEU A 29 -9.19 7.49 5.96
CA LEU A 29 -8.72 7.13 7.29
C LEU A 29 -7.76 5.95 7.20
N TYR A 30 -6.78 5.89 8.09
CA TYR A 30 -5.88 4.75 8.21
C TYR A 30 -6.29 3.87 9.40
N GLY A 31 -6.56 2.59 9.15
CA GLY A 31 -6.94 1.63 10.18
C GLY A 31 -5.95 0.47 10.30
N LYS A 32 -6.29 -0.50 11.16
CA LYS A 32 -5.49 -1.73 11.38
C LYS A 32 -5.21 -2.52 10.10
N TYR A 33 -6.09 -2.43 9.10
CA TYR A 33 -6.03 -3.21 7.87
C TYR A 33 -5.50 -2.42 6.66
N GLY A 34 -5.15 -1.14 6.84
CA GLY A 34 -4.75 -0.22 5.79
C GLY A 34 -5.67 1.00 5.71
N ALA A 35 -5.48 1.79 4.66
CA ALA A 35 -6.30 2.97 4.38
C ALA A 35 -7.62 2.61 3.71
N TYR A 36 -8.68 3.32 4.10
CA TYR A 36 -10.01 3.16 3.56
C TYR A 36 -10.71 4.52 3.44
N CYS A 37 -11.64 4.62 2.49
CA CYS A 37 -12.46 5.82 2.34
C CYS A 37 -13.64 5.76 3.31
N ASP A 38 -13.81 6.81 4.12
CA ASP A 38 -14.92 6.92 5.08
C ASP A 38 -16.30 6.92 4.39
N ASN A 39 -16.37 7.53 3.20
CA ASN A 39 -17.59 7.54 2.37
C ASN A 39 -17.96 6.16 1.79
N LYS A 40 -17.12 5.13 1.96
CA LYS A 40 -17.36 3.76 1.44
C LYS A 40 -17.79 3.76 -0.03
N CYS A 41 -17.12 4.57 -0.84
CA CYS A 41 -17.44 4.74 -2.26
C CYS A 41 -17.09 3.53 -3.14
N GLY A 42 -16.78 2.37 -2.56
CA GLY A 42 -16.36 1.17 -3.28
C GLY A 42 -14.90 1.20 -3.75
N LEU A 43 -14.10 2.22 -3.39
CA LEU A 43 -12.69 2.32 -3.77
C LEU A 43 -11.79 1.50 -2.82
N ALA A 44 -11.02 0.59 -3.40
CA ALA A 44 -9.99 -0.18 -2.72
C ALA A 44 -8.68 0.61 -2.57
N LEU A 45 -8.47 1.26 -1.41
CA LEU A 45 -7.34 2.19 -1.20
C LEU A 45 -6.22 1.66 -0.28
N GLY A 46 -6.26 0.41 0.18
CA GLY A 46 -5.38 -0.05 1.27
C GLY A 46 -4.28 -1.05 0.88
N LYS A 47 -4.32 -1.61 -0.33
CA LYS A 47 -3.49 -2.78 -0.67
C LYS A 47 -2.99 -2.75 -2.10
N TYR A 48 -1.72 -3.12 -2.27
CA TYR A 48 -1.10 -3.34 -3.57
C TYR A 48 -0.40 -4.70 -3.58
N TYR A 49 -0.82 -5.59 -4.48
CA TYR A 49 -0.32 -6.97 -4.59
C TYR A 49 -0.27 -7.73 -3.24
N GLY A 50 -1.27 -7.52 -2.38
CA GLY A 50 -1.37 -8.17 -1.07
C GLY A 50 -0.51 -7.53 0.03
N GLN A 51 0.26 -6.48 -0.28
CA GLN A 51 0.94 -5.66 0.73
C GLN A 51 0.10 -4.45 1.10
N THR A 52 0.01 -4.19 2.41
CA THR A 52 -0.60 -2.98 2.95
C THR A 52 0.46 -1.88 3.00
N PHE A 53 0.12 -0.71 2.48
CA PHE A 53 0.95 0.50 2.61
C PHE A 53 0.97 1.02 4.03
N THR A 54 2.04 1.69 4.45
CA THR A 54 2.05 2.44 5.70
C THR A 54 1.25 3.75 5.58
N GLU A 55 0.93 4.38 6.71
CA GLU A 55 0.20 5.64 6.76
C GLU A 55 0.87 6.74 5.91
N ASP A 56 2.16 6.98 6.12
CA ASP A 56 2.94 7.93 5.31
C ASP A 56 2.93 7.60 3.82
N GLN A 57 3.00 6.31 3.47
CA GLN A 57 2.97 5.89 2.07
C GLN A 57 1.62 6.20 1.43
N ILE A 58 0.51 5.90 2.10
CA ILE A 58 -0.81 6.28 1.58
C ILE A 58 -0.90 7.80 1.46
N ARG A 59 -0.44 8.55 2.46
CA ARG A 59 -0.47 10.01 2.43
C ARG A 59 0.29 10.57 1.22
N ASP A 60 1.46 10.03 0.92
CA ASP A 60 2.24 10.41 -0.27
C ASP A 60 1.54 9.99 -1.57
N LEU A 61 0.97 8.78 -1.65
CA LEU A 61 0.21 8.33 -2.82
C LEU A 61 -1.00 9.23 -3.10
N LEU A 62 -1.75 9.59 -2.06
CA LEU A 62 -2.89 10.51 -2.14
C LEU A 62 -2.48 11.93 -2.50
N ALA A 63 -1.26 12.35 -2.13
CA ALA A 63 -0.68 13.62 -2.56
C ALA A 63 -0.19 13.60 -4.01
N GLY A 64 -0.33 12.48 -4.74
CA GLY A 64 0.15 12.31 -6.12
C GLY A 64 1.66 12.07 -6.21
N LYS A 65 2.29 11.62 -5.13
CA LYS A 65 3.72 11.28 -5.10
C LYS A 65 3.94 9.79 -5.33
N GLN A 66 5.20 9.46 -5.59
CA GLN A 66 5.63 8.09 -5.78
C GLN A 66 6.10 7.50 -4.44
N VAL A 67 5.69 6.27 -4.17
CA VAL A 67 6.11 5.51 -2.99
C VAL A 67 7.03 4.38 -3.39
N LEU A 68 8.15 4.24 -2.69
CA LEU A 68 9.07 3.12 -2.85
C LEU A 68 8.58 1.92 -2.03
N MET A 69 8.13 0.88 -2.72
CA MET A 69 7.87 -0.43 -2.13
C MET A 69 9.08 -1.35 -2.31
N SER A 70 9.73 -1.63 -1.19
CA SER A 70 10.84 -2.60 -1.13
C SER A 70 10.35 -4.03 -0.94
N ASN A 71 11.20 -5.00 -1.27
CA ASN A 71 10.94 -6.43 -1.06
C ASN A 71 9.75 -7.02 -1.84
N GLN A 72 9.42 -6.46 -3.01
CA GLN A 72 8.38 -7.04 -3.84
C GLN A 72 8.84 -8.36 -4.43
N LYS A 73 8.04 -9.41 -4.26
CA LYS A 73 8.35 -10.75 -4.76
C LYS A 73 8.16 -10.79 -6.28
N GLY A 74 9.26 -10.91 -7.02
CA GLY A 74 9.20 -11.10 -8.45
C GLY A 74 8.89 -12.52 -8.88
N LYS A 75 8.50 -12.67 -10.15
CA LYS A 75 8.25 -13.96 -10.80
C LYS A 75 9.41 -14.94 -10.71
N ASN A 76 10.64 -14.43 -10.57
CA ASN A 76 11.87 -15.23 -10.47
C ASN A 76 12.30 -15.54 -9.01
N GLY A 77 11.43 -15.30 -8.02
CA GLY A 77 11.75 -15.45 -6.60
C GLY A 77 12.72 -14.39 -6.04
N LYS A 78 13.19 -13.47 -6.88
CA LYS A 78 14.03 -12.33 -6.46
C LYS A 78 13.14 -11.20 -5.96
N THR A 79 13.55 -10.58 -4.87
CA THR A 79 12.96 -9.35 -4.37
C THR A 79 13.49 -8.16 -5.15
N PHE A 80 12.62 -7.20 -5.46
CA PHE A 80 13.01 -5.93 -6.05
C PHE A 80 12.31 -4.77 -5.35
N ASP A 81 12.90 -3.59 -5.52
CA ASP A 81 12.33 -2.34 -5.08
C ASP A 81 11.60 -1.71 -6.27
N VAL A 82 10.38 -1.24 -6.06
CA VAL A 82 9.54 -0.63 -7.09
C VAL A 82 9.00 0.70 -6.59
N LEU A 83 9.15 1.74 -7.38
CA LEU A 83 8.43 2.99 -7.18
C LEU A 83 7.06 2.82 -7.80
N ILE A 84 6.03 3.12 -7.03
CA ILE A 84 4.65 3.09 -7.52
C ILE A 84 4.00 4.44 -7.32
N SER A 85 3.03 4.76 -8.17
CA SER A 85 2.28 6.02 -8.11
C SER A 85 0.88 5.76 -8.59
N ILE A 86 -0.12 6.43 -8.02
CA ILE A 86 -1.50 6.31 -8.51
C ILE A 86 -1.54 6.86 -9.94
N GLU A 87 -1.89 6.00 -10.88
CA GLU A 87 -2.08 6.36 -12.29
C GLU A 87 -3.53 6.78 -12.53
N GLY A 88 -4.46 6.05 -11.91
CA GLY A 88 -5.88 6.30 -12.00
C GLY A 88 -6.65 5.26 -11.19
N GLU A 89 -7.87 5.03 -11.65
CA GLU A 89 -8.78 4.06 -11.08
C GLU A 89 -9.44 3.25 -12.20
N GLU A 90 -9.67 1.96 -11.92
CA GLU A 90 -10.38 1.03 -12.78
C GLU A 90 -11.69 0.62 -12.09
N GLU A 91 -12.80 0.73 -12.82
CA GLU A 91 -14.08 0.19 -12.37
C GLU A 91 -14.09 -1.33 -12.60
N PHE A 92 -14.50 -2.10 -11.59
CA PHE A 92 -14.71 -3.53 -11.70
C PHE A 92 -16.08 -3.90 -11.13
N SER A 93 -16.81 -4.77 -11.83
CA SER A 93 -18.07 -5.32 -11.35
C SER A 93 -17.89 -6.75 -10.88
N TYR A 94 -18.43 -7.10 -9.73
CA TYR A 94 -18.50 -8.48 -9.25
C TYR A 94 -19.92 -8.82 -8.81
N GLU A 95 -20.33 -10.06 -9.06
CA GLU A 95 -21.64 -10.55 -8.64
C GLU A 95 -21.49 -11.32 -7.33
N LYS A 96 -22.28 -10.96 -6.33
CA LYS A 96 -22.34 -11.63 -5.04
C LYS A 96 -23.79 -11.82 -4.63
N ASP A 97 -24.17 -13.06 -4.30
CA ASP A 97 -25.54 -13.41 -3.92
C ASP A 97 -26.60 -12.98 -4.96
N GLY A 98 -26.25 -13.01 -6.26
CA GLY A 98 -27.12 -12.56 -7.35
C GLY A 98 -27.29 -11.04 -7.47
N GLN A 99 -26.53 -10.26 -6.70
CA GLN A 99 -26.45 -8.81 -6.80
C GLN A 99 -25.12 -8.40 -7.42
N THR A 100 -25.17 -7.57 -8.47
CA THR A 100 -23.98 -6.97 -9.07
C THR A 100 -23.53 -5.77 -8.23
N PHE A 101 -22.31 -5.82 -7.72
CA PHE A 101 -21.65 -4.72 -7.04
C PHE A 101 -20.59 -4.12 -7.96
N VAL A 102 -20.55 -2.80 -8.03
CA VAL A 102 -19.51 -2.06 -8.72
C VAL A 102 -18.52 -1.57 -7.68
N GLY A 103 -17.25 -1.93 -7.86
CA GLY A 103 -16.12 -1.45 -7.08
C GLY A 103 -15.16 -0.67 -7.96
N TYR A 104 -14.27 0.08 -7.31
CA TYR A 104 -13.23 0.85 -7.96
C TYR A 104 -11.88 0.39 -7.41
N GLY A 105 -10.96 0.00 -8.27
CA GLY A 105 -9.59 -0.36 -7.93
C GLY A 105 -8.65 0.76 -8.33
N LEU A 106 -7.65 1.08 -7.51
CA LEU A 106 -6.60 2.00 -7.96
C LEU A 106 -5.64 1.31 -8.92
N THR A 107 -5.36 1.94 -10.05
CA THR A 107 -4.29 1.55 -10.96
C THR A 107 -3.01 2.29 -10.57
N TYR A 108 -1.89 1.59 -10.65
CA TYR A 108 -0.59 2.14 -10.27
C TYR A 108 0.42 2.03 -11.40
N THR A 109 1.08 3.15 -11.71
CA THR A 109 2.27 3.13 -12.55
C THR A 109 3.41 2.52 -11.74
N LYS A 110 4.09 1.52 -12.31
CA LYS A 110 5.24 0.85 -11.66
C LYS A 110 6.54 1.20 -12.36
N GLU A 111 7.47 1.74 -11.59
CA GLU A 111 8.82 2.03 -12.05
C GLU A 111 9.82 1.17 -11.28
N PHE A 112 10.43 0.21 -11.99
CA PHE A 112 11.45 -0.64 -11.42
C PHE A 112 12.77 0.12 -11.36
N VAL A 113 13.24 0.36 -10.15
CA VAL A 113 14.55 1.00 -9.96
C VAL A 113 15.61 0.01 -10.43
N LYS A 114 16.21 0.27 -11.60
CA LYS A 114 17.34 -0.52 -12.07
C LYS A 114 18.52 -0.23 -11.14
N LYS A 115 18.80 -1.13 -10.19
CA LYS A 115 20.06 -1.08 -9.44
C LYS A 115 21.20 -1.07 -10.44
N PRO A 116 22.14 -0.10 -10.40
CA PRO A 116 23.27 -0.10 -11.30
C PRO A 116 24.04 -1.41 -11.10
N LYS A 117 24.26 -2.16 -12.19
CA LYS A 117 25.16 -3.33 -12.18
C LYS A 117 26.58 -2.82 -11.98
N GLY A 118 27.09 -2.90 -10.76
CA GLY A 118 28.48 -2.58 -10.40
C GLY A 118 28.96 -3.42 -9.23
N GLN A 119 29.64 -4.52 -9.56
CA GLN A 119 30.68 -5.29 -8.86
C GLN A 119 30.91 -5.04 -7.34
N GLY A 120 30.83 -6.14 -6.56
CA GLY A 120 31.61 -6.30 -5.32
C GLY A 120 30.82 -6.48 -4.03
N SER A 121 30.07 -7.58 -3.87
CA SER A 121 29.80 -8.10 -2.52
C SER A 121 31.07 -8.77 -2.02
N ILE A 122 31.92 -7.99 -1.37
CA ILE A 122 32.99 -8.51 -0.51
C ILE A 122 32.25 -9.18 0.65
N SER A 123 32.34 -10.50 0.74
CA SER A 123 32.03 -11.22 1.95
C SER A 123 32.88 -10.63 3.08
N SER A 124 32.25 -9.99 4.05
CA SER A 124 32.84 -9.83 5.38
C SER A 124 32.02 -10.68 6.33
N SER A 125 32.31 -11.97 6.27
CA SER A 125 32.15 -12.89 7.38
C SER A 125 32.88 -12.29 8.57
N ASN A 126 32.21 -12.11 9.69
CA ASN A 126 32.84 -12.28 10.99
C ASN A 126 31.86 -12.99 11.90
N SER A 127 32.18 -14.27 12.12
CA SER A 127 31.50 -15.21 13.00
C SER A 127 32.25 -15.26 14.33
N THR A 128 31.56 -14.97 15.43
CA THR A 128 31.81 -15.45 16.81
C THR A 128 30.71 -14.81 17.68
N GLY A 129 29.86 -15.48 18.46
CA GLY A 129 29.66 -16.88 18.81
C GLY A 129 28.95 -16.92 20.18
N THR A 130 27.93 -17.78 20.34
CA THR A 130 27.42 -18.40 21.61
C THR A 130 26.76 -17.47 22.66
N ALA A 131 25.74 -17.84 23.46
CA ALA A 131 24.80 -18.96 23.56
C ALA A 131 23.72 -18.60 24.63
N ALA A 132 22.56 -19.27 24.56
CA ALA A 132 21.55 -19.53 25.61
C ALA A 132 20.81 -18.30 26.22
N ASP A 133 19.54 -18.34 26.65
CA ASP A 133 18.65 -19.43 27.05
C ASP A 133 17.17 -18.95 27.02
N SER A 134 16.27 -19.87 26.69
CA SER A 134 14.85 -20.00 27.08
C SER A 134 13.91 -18.78 27.11
N ASN A 135 12.83 -18.86 26.34
CA ASN A 135 11.58 -19.41 26.88
C ASN A 135 10.56 -19.76 25.80
N ALA A 136 9.83 -20.84 26.10
CA ALA A 136 8.87 -21.54 25.29
C ALA A 136 7.47 -20.89 25.29
N ALA A 137 6.76 -21.11 24.20
CA ALA A 137 5.33 -21.43 24.09
C ALA A 137 5.13 -21.78 22.60
N ASP A 138 5.10 -23.05 22.21
CA ASP A 138 3.92 -23.92 22.20
C ASP A 138 2.65 -23.14 21.81
N ASN A 139 2.10 -23.44 20.63
CA ASN A 139 0.72 -23.91 20.46
C ASN A 139 0.38 -24.03 18.96
N ASP A 140 0.06 -25.27 18.63
CA ASP A 140 -1.02 -25.73 17.76
C ASP A 140 -1.09 -25.34 16.28
N GLY A 141 -1.43 -26.35 15.49
CA GLY A 141 -1.49 -26.30 14.04
C GLY A 141 -2.54 -25.31 13.54
N PHE A 142 -2.20 -24.63 12.46
CA PHE A 142 -3.19 -24.05 11.59
C PHE A 142 -3.05 -24.68 10.21
N GLU A 143 -4.02 -25.55 9.93
CA GLU A 143 -4.24 -26.16 8.63
C GLU A 143 -4.32 -25.08 7.55
N PRO A 144 -3.81 -25.33 6.33
CA PRO A 144 -3.99 -24.41 5.21
C PRO A 144 -5.45 -24.43 4.78
N VAL A 145 -6.26 -23.54 5.35
CA VAL A 145 -7.61 -23.27 4.85
C VAL A 145 -7.51 -22.42 3.58
N GLY A 146 -8.03 -23.00 2.49
CA GLY A 146 -8.94 -22.31 1.59
C GLY A 146 -8.37 -21.12 0.83
N ASP A 147 -8.08 -21.38 -0.43
CA ASP A 147 -8.37 -20.46 -1.53
C ASP A 147 -9.82 -19.97 -1.40
N GLU A 148 -10.03 -18.82 -0.76
CA GLU A 148 -11.34 -18.15 -0.72
C GLU A 148 -11.14 -16.64 -0.67
N GLU A 149 -11.33 -16.03 -1.83
CA GLU A 149 -12.01 -14.75 -2.06
C GLU A 149 -11.60 -13.60 -1.13
N LEU A 150 -10.76 -12.70 -1.65
CA LEU A 150 -10.54 -11.37 -1.08
C LEU A 150 -11.66 -10.41 -1.55
N PRO A 151 -12.69 -10.06 -0.75
CA PRO A 151 -13.35 -8.79 -0.93
C PRO A 151 -12.51 -7.71 -0.25
N PHE A 152 -12.06 -6.77 -1.08
CA PHE A 152 -11.57 -5.48 -0.63
C PHE A 152 -12.58 -4.88 0.36
N ARG A 153 -12.06 -4.55 1.53
CA ARG A 153 -12.77 -3.87 2.62
C ARG A 153 -12.34 -2.41 2.63
#